data_AF-A0A659XXN8-F1
#
_entry.id   AF-A0A659XXN8-F1
#
_cell.length_a   1.000
_cell.length_b   1.000
_cell.length_c   1.000
_cell.angle_alpha   90.00
_cell.angle_beta   90.00
_cell.angle_gamma   90.00
#
_symmetry.space_group_name_H-M   'P 1'
#
loop_
_entity.id
_entity.type
_entity.pdbx_description
1 polymer ?
#
loop_
_entity_poly.entity_id
_entity_poly.type
_entity_poly.pdbx_seq_one_letter_code
_entity_poly.pdbx_strand_id
1 'polypeptide(L)' 'HCEHHMVPIIGKAHVGYLPDGKVVGLSKIARVVDIFAHRLQTQEAMTAQIAGVIQDVLNPRGVAVMIEAEHM' A
#
# COMPACT_ATOMS: atom_id res chain seq x y z
N HIS A 1 -12.66 1.26 -1.84
CA HIS A 1 -14.02 0.93 -1.34
C HIS A 1 -14.02 -0.51 -0.87
N CYS A 2 -14.74 -0.84 0.21
CA CYS A 2 -14.85 -2.22 0.69
C CYS A 2 -15.54 -3.06 -0.37
N GLU A 3 -14.93 -4.16 -0.79
CA GLU A 3 -15.49 -5.04 -1.82
C GLU A 3 -16.82 -5.69 -1.42
N HIS A 4 -17.09 -5.81 -0.11
CA HIS A 4 -18.30 -6.43 0.43
C HIS A 4 -19.54 -5.54 0.32
N HIS A 5 -19.38 -4.23 0.51
CA HIS A 5 -20.51 -3.29 0.64
C HIS A 5 -20.40 -2.05 -0.26
N MET A 6 -19.30 -1.91 -1.00
CA MET A 6 -18.97 -0.73 -1.82
C MET A 6 -18.96 0.59 -1.03
N VAL A 7 -18.80 0.52 0.28
CA VAL A 7 -18.68 1.69 1.16
C VAL A 7 -17.22 2.18 1.16
N PRO A 8 -16.97 3.50 1.26
CA PRO A 8 -15.62 4.04 1.43
C PRO A 8 -14.88 3.41 2.61
N ILE A 9 -13.61 3.11 2.36
CA ILE A 9 -12.61 2.83 3.40
C ILE A 9 -11.73 4.06 3.42
N ILE A 10 -11.66 4.75 4.57
CA ILE A 10 -10.88 5.98 4.71
C ILE A 10 -9.86 5.75 5.82
N GLY A 11 -8.61 6.09 5.54
CA GLY A 11 -7.51 5.78 6.45
C GLY A 11 -6.18 6.38 6.06
N LYS A 12 -5.12 5.94 6.75
CA LYS A 12 -3.73 6.30 6.52
C LYS A 12 -2.91 5.05 6.22
N ALA A 13 -1.97 5.19 5.30
CA ALA A 13 -0.99 4.16 5.00
C ALA A 13 0.41 4.63 5.42
N HIS A 14 1.08 3.80 6.20
CA HIS A 14 2.47 3.95 6.61
C HIS A 14 3.30 2.94 5.83
N VAL A 15 4.26 3.44 5.04
CA VAL A 15 5.10 2.61 4.18
C VAL A 15 6.56 2.88 4.48
N GLY A 16 7.31 1.82 4.81
CA GLY A 16 8.74 1.84 5.01
C GLY A 16 9.42 0.74 4.22
N TYR A 17 10.64 0.98 3.74
CA TYR A 17 11.48 -0.06 3.16
C TYR A 17 12.96 0.24 3.46
N LEU A 18 13.78 -0.81 3.47
CA LEU A 18 15.22 -0.70 3.68
C LEU A 18 15.96 -0.88 2.34
N PRO A 19 16.44 0.20 1.70
CA PRO A 19 17.02 0.13 0.37
C PRO A 19 18.20 -0.84 0.26
N ASP A 20 18.34 -1.39 -0.94
CA ASP A 20 19.54 -2.09 -1.43
C ASP A 20 19.87 -1.57 -2.84
N GLY A 21 20.71 -0.55 -2.94
CA GLY A 21 21.13 0.08 -4.21
C GLY A 21 20.08 0.93 -4.94
N LYS A 22 18.77 0.72 -4.72
CA LYS A 22 17.68 1.50 -5.35
C LYS A 22 16.89 2.32 -4.34
N VAL A 23 16.74 3.61 -4.62
CA VAL A 23 15.89 4.53 -3.84
C VAL A 23 14.87 5.16 -4.77
N VAL A 24 13.60 5.03 -4.43
CA VAL A 24 12.50 5.68 -5.17
C VAL A 24 12.12 7.00 -4.50
N GLY A 25 11.75 7.99 -5.31
CA GLY A 25 11.20 9.24 -4.80
C GLY A 25 9.91 9.04 -4.02
N LEU A 26 9.74 9.78 -2.92
CA LEU A 26 8.62 9.67 -1.98
C LEU A 26 7.24 9.73 -2.67
N SER A 27 7.09 10.57 -3.68
CA SER A 27 5.83 10.72 -4.43
C SER A 27 5.40 9.46 -5.19
N LYS A 28 6.32 8.52 -5.47
CA LYS A 28 5.99 7.24 -6.11
C LYS A 28 5.39 6.25 -5.12
N ILE A 29 5.86 6.25 -3.86
CA ILE A 29 5.25 5.43 -2.80
C ILE A 29 3.80 5.86 -2.58
N ALA A 30 3.55 7.17 -2.46
CA ALA A 30 2.19 7.69 -2.32
C ALA A 30 1.29 7.29 -3.51
N ARG A 31 1.81 7.36 -4.75
CA ARG A 31 1.08 6.92 -5.94
C ARG A 31 0.76 5.42 -5.96
N VAL A 32 1.67 4.58 -5.48
CA VAL A 32 1.42 3.12 -5.38
C VAL A 32 0.24 2.86 -4.44
N VAL A 33 0.24 3.48 -3.26
CA VAL A 33 -0.88 3.39 -2.30
C VAL A 33 -2.18 3.82 -2.97
N ASP A 34 -2.17 4.96 -3.66
CA ASP A 34 -3.34 5.54 -4.32
C ASP A 34 -3.95 4.63 -5.41
N ILE A 35 -3.09 3.97 -6.21
CA ILE A 35 -3.50 3.03 -7.26
C ILE A 35 -4.26 1.82 -6.68
N PHE A 36 -3.83 1.31 -5.52
CA PHE A 36 -4.50 0.19 -4.86
C PHE A 36 -5.75 0.64 -4.07
N ALA A 37 -5.76 1.85 -3.54
CA ALA A 37 -6.92 2.43 -2.84
C ALA A 37 -8.15 2.62 -3.75
N HIS A 38 -7.93 2.95 -5.02
CA HIS A 38 -8.98 3.18 -6.03
C HIS A 38 -9.61 1.91 -6.62
N ARG A 39 -9.67 0.83 -5.83
CA ARG A 39 -10.24 -0.47 -6.22
C ARG A 39 -11.29 -0.92 -5.22
N LEU A 40 -12.05 -1.94 -5.58
CA LEU A 40 -12.75 -2.79 -4.62
C LEU A 40 -11.70 -3.66 -3.96
N GLN A 41 -11.54 -3.53 -2.65
CA GLN A 41 -10.49 -4.20 -1.88
C GLN A 41 -10.95 -4.54 -0.46
N THR A 42 -10.26 -5.50 0.14
CA THR A 42 -10.09 -5.63 1.60
C THR A 42 -8.80 -4.95 2.06
N GLN A 43 -8.75 -4.54 3.32
CA GLN A 43 -7.56 -3.89 3.90
C GLN A 43 -6.35 -4.83 3.88
N GLU A 44 -6.58 -6.12 4.11
CA GLU A 44 -5.58 -7.19 4.10
C GLU A 44 -4.97 -7.36 2.71
N ALA A 45 -5.81 -7.46 1.68
CA ALA A 45 -5.35 -7.61 0.30
C ALA A 45 -4.58 -6.37 -0.18
N MET A 46 -5.10 -5.17 0.08
CA MET A 46 -4.44 -3.92 -0.27
C MET A 46 -3.06 -3.79 0.41
N THR A 47 -2.97 -4.13 1.70
CA THR A 47 -1.70 -4.11 2.44
C THR A 47 -0.67 -5.05 1.81
N ALA A 48 -1.05 -6.30 1.52
CA ALA A 48 -0.17 -7.29 0.91
C ALA A 48 0.27 -6.87 -0.51
N GLN A 49 -0.63 -6.31 -1.31
CA GLN A 49 -0.34 -5.86 -2.67
C GLN A 49 0.68 -4.71 -2.70
N ILE A 50 0.52 -3.72 -1.81
CA ILE A 50 1.47 -2.60 -1.71
C ILE A 50 2.84 -3.11 -1.28
N ALA A 51 2.91 -3.96 -0.25
CA ALA A 51 4.17 -4.52 0.23
C ALA A 51 4.86 -5.35 -0.87
N GLY A 52 4.11 -6.21 -1.55
CA GLY A 52 4.61 -7.07 -2.63
C GLY A 52 5.16 -6.28 -3.80
N VAL A 53 4.44 -5.28 -4.31
CA VAL A 53 4.92 -4.53 -5.48
C VAL A 53 6.20 -3.74 -5.18
N ILE A 54 6.33 -3.22 -3.95
CA ILE A 54 7.54 -2.51 -3.53
C ILE A 54 8.71 -3.50 -3.41
N GLN A 55 8.46 -4.68 -2.83
CA GLN A 55 9.46 -5.73 -2.72
C GLN A 55 9.96 -6.18 -4.10
N ASP A 56 9.05 -6.48 -5.02
CA ASP A 56 9.37 -7.02 -6.34
C ASP A 56 10.10 -6.00 -7.25
N VAL A 57 9.67 -4.74 -7.23
CA VAL A 57 10.20 -3.72 -8.13
C VAL A 57 11.53 -3.13 -7.63
N LEU A 58 11.62 -2.87 -6.31
CA LEU A 58 12.80 -2.24 -5.73
C LEU A 58 13.84 -3.27 -5.26
N ASN A 59 13.46 -4.52 -5.01
CA ASN A 59 14.28 -5.55 -4.35
C ASN A 59 15.02 -5.01 -3.10
N PRO A 60 14.33 -4.36 -2.17
CA PRO A 60 14.95 -3.88 -0.94
C PRO A 60 15.24 -5.05 0.01
N ARG A 61 16.01 -4.78 1.07
CA ARG A 61 16.27 -5.77 2.14
C ARG A 61 15.01 -6.11 2.94
N GLY A 62 14.00 -5.25 2.90
CA GLY A 62 12.69 -5.49 3.47
C GLY A 62 11.74 -4.32 3.25
N VAL A 63 10.44 -4.62 3.36
CA VAL A 63 9.32 -3.67 3.25
C VAL A 63 8.38 -3.88 4.43
N ALA A 64 7.86 -2.78 4.97
CA ALA A 64 6.80 -2.78 5.97
C ALA A 64 5.68 -1.85 5.50
N VAL A 65 4.44 -2.34 5.57
CA VAL A 65 3.23 -1.58 5.26
C VAL A 65 2.25 -1.76 6.40
N MET A 66 1.73 -0.66 6.92
CA MET A 66 0.68 -0.63 7.92
C MET A 66 -0.41 0.32 7.44
N ILE A 67 -1.64 -0.18 7.37
CA ILE A 67 -2.81 0.62 7.01
C ILE A 67 -3.71 0.68 8.24
N GLU A 68 -4.09 1.90 8.63
CA GLU A 68 -5.08 2.17 9.66
C GLU A 68 -6.27 2.83 8.97
N ALA A 69 -7.41 2.15 8.89
CA ALA A 69 -8.58 2.64 8.18
C ALA A 69 -9.88 2.23 8.88
N GLU A 70 -10.93 3.03 8.66
CA GLU A 70 -12.28 2.78 9.17
C GLU A 70 -13.22 2.45 8.00
N HIS A 71 -14.09 1.47 8.24
CA HIS A 71 -15.21 1.14 7.36
C HIS A 71 -16.42 1.95 7.84
N MET A 72 -16.94 2.84 6.98
CA MET A 72 -18.15 3.61 7.28
C MET A 72 -19.43 2.76 7.23
#